data_AF-A0A7J9RKY4-F1
#
_entry.id   AF-A0A7J9RKY4-F1
#
_cell.length_a   1.000
_cell.length_b   1.000
_cell.length_c   1.000
_cell.angle_alpha   90.00
_cell.angle_beta   90.00
_cell.angle_gamma   90.00
#
_symmetry.space_group_name_H-M   'P 1'
#
loop_
_entity.id
_entity.type
_entity.pdbx_description
1 polymer ?
#
loop_
_entity_poly.entity_id
_entity_poly.type
_entity_poly.pdbx_seq_one_letter_code
_entity_poly.pdbx_strand_id
1 'polypeptide(L)' 'MIEASMGDKLEELVKKIAAKNLREEAKKRGIKTACVKKIDIAKQLPREVVEELVRSQV' A
#
# COMPACT_ATOMS: atom_id res chain seq x y z
N MET A 1 -20.79 -15.80 -3.86
CA MET A 1 -19.87 -15.24 -4.87
C MET A 1 -19.07 -14.11 -4.24
N ILE A 2 -17.90 -14.40 -3.65
CA ILE A 2 -16.92 -13.35 -3.31
C ILE A 2 -15.53 -13.95 -3.52
N GLU A 3 -15.19 -14.22 -4.78
CA GLU A 3 -13.80 -14.41 -5.20
C GLU A 3 -13.51 -13.29 -6.19
N ALA A 4 -13.40 -12.08 -5.66
CA ALA A 4 -12.83 -10.99 -6.42
C ALA A 4 -11.34 -11.28 -6.56
N SER A 5 -10.89 -11.44 -7.79
CA SER A 5 -9.50 -11.43 -8.21
C SER A 5 -8.74 -10.30 -7.47
N MET A 6 -8.01 -10.68 -6.42
CA MET A 6 -7.44 -9.73 -5.46
C MET A 6 -6.12 -9.13 -5.98
N GLY A 7 -5.60 -9.60 -7.12
CA GLY A 7 -4.31 -9.20 -7.69
C GLY A 7 -4.26 -7.73 -8.08
N ASP A 8 -5.19 -7.30 -8.92
CA ASP A 8 -5.21 -5.99 -9.59
C ASP A 8 -5.59 -4.83 -8.64
N LYS A 9 -6.42 -5.14 -7.65
CA LYS A 9 -6.95 -4.16 -6.70
C LYS A 9 -5.84 -3.46 -5.91
N LEU A 10 -4.78 -4.20 -5.55
CA LEU A 10 -3.65 -3.63 -4.81
C LEU A 10 -2.93 -2.54 -5.59
N GLU A 11 -2.70 -2.75 -6.89
CA GLU A 11 -1.97 -1.79 -7.72
C GLU A 11 -2.74 -0.49 -7.90
N GLU A 12 -4.04 -0.60 -8.10
CA GLU A 12 -4.97 0.53 -8.16
C GLU A 12 -5.01 1.32 -6.85
N LEU A 13 -5.10 0.62 -5.72
CA LEU A 13 -5.10 1.23 -4.39
C LEU A 13 -3.80 2.00 -4.14
N VAL A 14 -2.65 1.43 -4.50
CA VAL A 14 -1.33 2.06 -4.34
C VAL A 14 -1.11 3.22 -5.32
N LYS A 15 -1.79 3.18 -6.47
CA LYS A 15 -1.86 4.34 -7.37
C LYS A 15 -2.65 5.48 -6.75
N LYS A 16 -3.75 5.19 -6.04
CA LYS A 16 -4.59 6.18 -5.33
C LYS A 16 -3.95 6.73 -4.05
N ILE A 17 -3.15 5.93 -3.35
CA ILE A 17 -2.43 6.36 -2.15
C ILE A 17 -1.28 7.32 -2.50
N ALA A 18 -1.18 8.40 -1.73
CA ALA A 18 -0.02 9.28 -1.71
C ALA A 18 1.23 8.51 -1.28
N ALA A 19 2.29 8.59 -2.09
CA ALA A 19 3.55 7.92 -1.81
C ALA A 19 4.17 8.35 -0.46
N LYS A 20 3.85 9.55 0.05
CA LYS A 20 4.26 10.01 1.39
C LYS A 20 3.68 9.13 2.50
N ASN A 21 2.37 8.92 2.52
CA ASN A 21 1.71 8.14 3.56
C ASN A 21 2.15 6.67 3.54
N LEU A 22 2.27 6.11 2.33
CA LEU A 22 2.79 4.75 2.17
C LEU A 22 4.23 4.62 2.71
N ARG A 23 5.07 5.63 2.45
CA ARG A 23 6.44 5.67 2.95
C ARG A 23 6.51 5.88 4.46
N GLU A 24 5.62 6.66 5.04
CA GLU A 24 5.56 6.86 6.49
C GLU A 24 5.11 5.60 7.22
N GLU A 25 4.07 4.91 6.76
CA GLU A 25 3.65 3.63 7.35
C GLU A 25 4.72 2.57 7.23
N ALA A 26 5.36 2.46 6.06
CA ALA A 26 6.49 1.58 5.88
C ALA A 26 7.66 1.91 6.82
N LYS A 27 7.98 3.21 6.99
CA LYS A 27 9.02 3.65 7.92
C LYS A 27 8.67 3.37 9.37
N LYS A 28 7.41 3.55 9.79
CA LYS A 28 6.91 3.19 11.13
C LYS A 28 7.06 1.69 11.41
N ARG A 29 6.90 0.85 10.38
CA ARG A 29 7.08 -0.59 10.45
C ARG A 29 8.53 -1.06 10.24
N GLY A 30 9.48 -0.14 10.08
CA GLY A 30 10.89 -0.46 9.88
C GLY A 30 11.26 -0.93 8.47
N ILE A 31 10.35 -0.78 7.50
CA ILE A 31 10.60 -1.09 6.10
C ILE A 31 11.48 0.01 5.50
N LYS A 32 12.60 -0.40 4.88
CA LYS A 32 13.51 0.52 4.18
C LYS A 32 12.82 1.04 2.91
N THR A 33 12.27 2.25 3.00
CA THR A 33 11.64 2.95 1.87
C THR A 33 12.64 3.67 0.97
N ALA A 34 13.92 3.73 1.37
CA ALA A 34 15.01 4.26 0.57
C ALA A 34 15.27 3.33 -0.61
N CYS A 35 15.11 3.84 -1.84
CA CYS A 35 15.34 3.15 -3.12
C CYS A 35 14.29 2.14 -3.61
N VAL A 36 13.15 1.97 -2.93
CA VAL A 36 12.07 1.07 -3.37
C VAL A 36 10.91 1.82 -4.02
N LYS A 37 10.30 1.21 -5.05
CA LYS A 37 9.10 1.75 -5.72
C LYS A 37 7.92 1.74 -4.76
N LYS A 38 6.97 2.66 -4.93
CA LYS A 38 5.75 2.69 -4.08
C LYS A 38 4.97 1.36 -4.11
N ILE A 39 4.90 0.69 -5.26
CA ILE A 39 4.29 -0.66 -5.36
C ILE A 39 5.06 -1.69 -4.54
N ASP A 40 6.38 -1.59 -4.48
CA ASP A 40 7.22 -2.52 -3.74
C ASP A 40 7.03 -2.34 -2.24
N ILE A 41 6.98 -1.08 -1.78
CA ILE A 41 6.61 -0.74 -0.41
C ILE A 41 5.23 -1.30 -0.07
N ALA A 42 4.25 -1.16 -0.97
CA ALA A 42 2.91 -1.67 -0.75
C ALA A 42 2.78 -3.19 -0.85
N LYS A 43 3.70 -3.86 -1.56
CA LYS A 43 3.82 -5.32 -1.57
C LYS A 43 4.51 -5.83 -0.31
N GLN A 44 5.44 -5.05 0.26
CA GLN A 44 6.07 -5.31 1.55
C GLN A 44 5.13 -5.01 2.72
N LEU A 45 4.18 -4.09 2.54
CA LEU A 45 3.11 -3.83 3.49
C LEU A 45 1.98 -4.85 3.32
N PRO A 46 1.32 -5.26 4.42
CA PRO A 46 0.10 -6.05 4.33
C PRO A 46 -0.97 -5.31 3.53
N ARG A 47 -1.72 -6.02 2.69
CA ARG A 47 -2.79 -5.43 1.87
C ARG A 47 -3.86 -4.74 2.71
N GLU A 48 -4.13 -5.28 3.89
CA GLU A 48 -5.04 -4.69 4.87
C GLU A 48 -4.61 -3.27 5.27
N VAL A 49 -3.30 -3.04 5.43
CA VAL A 49 -2.72 -1.73 5.75
C VAL A 49 -2.82 -0.79 4.55
N VAL A 50 -2.63 -1.30 3.34
CA VAL A 50 -2.79 -0.52 2.10
C VAL A 50 -4.25 -0.12 1.89
N GLU A 51 -5.20 -1.04 2.10
CA GLU A 51 -6.64 -0.74 2.05
C GLU A 51 -7.07 0.24 3.14
N GLU A 52 -6.56 0.08 4.37
CA GLU A 52 -6.80 1.02 5.47
C GLU A 52 -6.22 2.41 5.17
N LEU A 53 -5.00 2.48 4.64
CA LEU A 53 -4.36 3.73 4.19
C LEU A 53 -5.15 4.45 3.11
N VAL A 54 -5.81 3.73 2.20
CA VAL A 54 -6.70 4.32 1.18
C VAL A 54 -7.95 4.85 1.87
N ARG A 55 -8.55 4.04 2.74
CA ARG A 55 -9.78 4.37 3.45
C ARG A 55 -9.61 5.50 4.46
N SER A 56 -8.39 5.70 4.96
CA SER A 56 -8.03 6.74 5.92
C SER A 56 -7.44 8.01 5.26
N GLN A 57 -7.24 8.01 3.94
CA GLN A 57 -6.77 9.18 3.17
C GLN A 57 -7.90 9.99 2.50
N VAL A 58 -9.12 9.47 2.55
CA VAL A 58 -10.34 10.13 2.07
C VAL A 58 -10.98 10.98 3.16
#